data_AF-A0A8C3GWS6-F1
#
_entry.id   AF-A0A8C3GWS6-F1
#
_cell.length_a   1.000
_cell.length_b   1.000
_cell.length_c   1.000
_cell.angle_alpha   90.00
_cell.angle_beta   90.00
_cell.angle_gamma   90.00
#
_symmetry.space_group_name_H-M   'P 1'
#
loop_
_entity.id
_entity.type
_entity.pdbx_description
1 polymer ?
#
loop_
_entity_poly.entity_id
_entity_poly.type
_entity_poly.pdbx_seq_one_letter_code
_entity_poly.pdbx_strand_id
1 'polypeptide(L)'
;MFFERHLENILKFFIPSTTDPKKVLELVPLCKGYVRKLEIDQFLPPVQVDEKEESNDLTDTEEDANFNEAYTHHYDLKDLITALPHLEELHLTYGVKSCGMNFEWSLFNFTEQDCFSLAAAVKMCHNLKDGGKQLLEGLANNKTLTKLDLRHTEVEQETGFLIHQIVWANREACSSVQTCPKQSLTAGPHSSQV
;
A
#
# COMPACT_ATOMS: atom_id res chain seq x y z
N MET A 1 13.48 -10.67 -18.82
CA MET A 1 14.78 -11.39 -18.97
C MET A 1 15.04 -12.30 -17.76
N PHE A 2 16.19 -12.98 -17.66
CA PHE A 2 16.50 -13.89 -16.53
C PHE A 2 16.68 -13.16 -15.18
N PHE A 3 17.44 -12.07 -15.15
CA PHE A 3 17.73 -11.33 -13.90
C PHE A 3 16.49 -10.66 -13.30
N GLU A 4 15.67 -10.03 -14.14
CA GLU A 4 14.38 -9.45 -13.73
C GLU A 4 13.49 -10.53 -13.12
N ARG A 5 13.30 -11.66 -13.82
CA ARG A 5 12.47 -12.77 -13.35
C ARG A 5 12.96 -13.33 -12.00
N HIS A 6 14.27 -13.40 -11.80
CA HIS A 6 14.82 -13.89 -10.55
C HIS A 6 14.53 -12.95 -9.38
N LEU A 7 14.76 -11.65 -9.58
CA LEU A 7 14.47 -10.63 -8.57
C LEU A 7 12.96 -10.53 -8.29
N GLU A 8 12.13 -10.55 -9.33
CA GLU A 8 10.67 -10.61 -9.24
C GLU A 8 10.21 -11.81 -8.41
N ASN A 9 10.73 -13.02 -8.68
CA ASN A 9 10.34 -14.22 -7.95
C ASN A 9 10.66 -14.12 -6.46
N ILE A 10 11.80 -13.53 -6.10
CA ILE A 10 12.16 -13.36 -4.69
C ILE A 10 11.23 -12.36 -4.01
N LEU A 11 10.92 -11.25 -4.68
CA LEU A 11 10.01 -10.24 -4.14
C LEU A 11 8.58 -10.77 -4.01
N LYS A 12 8.13 -11.65 -4.92
CA LYS A 12 6.81 -12.30 -4.85
C LYS A 12 6.62 -13.20 -3.64
N PHE A 13 7.68 -13.82 -3.17
CA PHE A 13 7.66 -14.72 -2.00
C PHE A 13 8.25 -14.07 -0.74
N PHE A 14 8.55 -12.77 -0.79
CA PHE A 14 9.06 -12.04 0.36
C PHE A 14 7.94 -11.83 1.37
N ILE A 15 8.06 -12.44 2.56
CA ILE A 15 7.11 -12.27 3.66
C ILE A 15 7.69 -11.22 4.62
N PRO A 16 7.04 -10.05 4.77
CA PRO A 16 7.44 -9.04 5.75
C PRO A 16 7.53 -9.63 7.16
N SER A 17 8.49 -9.15 7.96
CA SER A 17 8.80 -9.63 9.32
C SER A 17 9.38 -11.04 9.44
N THR A 18 9.22 -11.89 8.43
CA THR A 18 9.77 -13.26 8.41
C THR A 18 11.03 -13.38 7.56
N THR A 19 11.11 -12.63 6.47
CA THR A 19 12.23 -12.70 5.52
C THR A 19 13.23 -11.57 5.76
N ASP A 20 14.53 -11.88 5.85
CA ASP A 20 15.59 -10.87 5.99
C ASP A 20 15.66 -9.97 4.73
N PRO A 21 15.44 -8.64 4.86
CA PRO A 21 15.61 -7.65 3.78
C PRO A 21 16.93 -7.74 3.03
N LYS A 22 18.02 -8.15 3.70
CA LYS A 22 19.36 -8.18 3.10
C LYS A 22 19.46 -9.17 1.95
N LYS A 23 18.67 -10.24 1.97
CA LYS A 23 18.64 -11.24 0.88
C LYS A 23 18.28 -10.63 -0.48
N VAL A 24 17.41 -9.61 -0.47
CA VAL A 24 17.04 -8.88 -1.68
C VAL A 24 18.21 -8.00 -2.14
N LEU A 25 18.86 -7.30 -1.21
CA LEU A 25 19.96 -6.38 -1.50
C LEU A 25 21.25 -7.08 -1.94
N GLU A 26 21.53 -8.29 -1.47
CA GLU A 26 22.69 -9.09 -1.87
C GLU A 26 22.70 -9.43 -3.37
N LEU A 27 21.54 -9.43 -4.02
CA LEU A 27 21.40 -9.75 -5.44
C LEU A 27 21.57 -8.53 -6.34
N VAL A 28 21.36 -7.33 -5.77
CA VAL A 28 21.44 -6.07 -6.52
C VAL A 28 22.77 -5.90 -7.27
N PRO A 29 23.96 -6.18 -6.69
CA PRO A 29 25.22 -6.06 -7.43
C PRO A 29 25.29 -6.92 -8.70
N LEU A 30 24.55 -8.03 -8.74
CA LEU A 30 24.55 -8.99 -9.84
C LEU A 30 23.60 -8.57 -10.97
N CYS A 31 22.52 -7.84 -10.65
CA CYS A 31 21.45 -7.55 -11.61
C CYS A 31 21.21 -6.05 -11.89
N LYS A 32 21.74 -5.12 -11.09
CA LYS A 32 21.44 -3.68 -11.18
C LYS A 32 21.66 -3.03 -12.56
N GLY A 33 22.58 -3.59 -13.36
CA GLY A 33 22.86 -3.11 -14.72
C GLY A 33 21.86 -3.58 -15.79
N TYR A 34 21.01 -4.55 -15.46
CA TYR A 34 20.18 -5.28 -16.43
C TYR A 34 18.68 -5.16 -16.16
N VAL A 35 18.30 -4.81 -14.93
CA VAL A 35 16.89 -4.69 -14.53
C VAL A 35 16.33 -3.37 -15.07
N ARG A 36 15.41 -3.46 -16.02
CA ARG A 36 14.66 -2.31 -16.56
C ARG A 36 13.19 -2.38 -16.19
N LYS A 37 12.64 -3.57 -16.05
CA LYS A 37 11.27 -3.81 -15.62
C LYS A 37 11.24 -4.69 -14.37
N LEU A 38 10.37 -4.35 -13.43
CA LEU A 38 9.96 -5.21 -12.33
C LEU A 38 8.45 -5.42 -12.35
N GLU A 39 8.04 -6.68 -12.47
CA GLU A 39 6.63 -7.08 -12.42
C GLU A 39 6.37 -8.03 -11.24
N ILE A 40 5.81 -7.46 -10.18
CA ILE A 40 5.48 -8.15 -8.94
C ILE A 40 3.96 -8.19 -8.85
N ASP A 41 3.39 -9.26 -9.40
CA ASP A 41 1.96 -9.51 -9.49
C ASP A 41 1.35 -10.05 -8.19
N GLN A 42 2.16 -10.20 -7.15
CA GLN A 42 1.77 -10.60 -5.82
C GLN A 42 2.79 -10.06 -4.83
N PHE A 43 2.38 -9.17 -3.93
CA PHE A 43 3.21 -8.62 -2.87
C PHE A 43 2.56 -8.97 -1.53
N LEU A 44 3.25 -9.82 -0.77
CA LEU A 44 2.65 -10.47 0.39
C LEU A 44 2.51 -9.51 1.58
N PRO A 45 1.36 -9.54 2.26
CA PRO A 45 1.16 -8.80 3.50
C PRO A 45 2.05 -9.37 4.62
N PRO A 46 2.26 -8.60 5.70
CA PRO A 46 2.80 -9.16 6.93
C PRO A 46 2.01 -10.40 7.37
N VAL A 47 2.69 -11.35 7.99
CA VAL A 47 2.02 -12.43 8.71
C VAL A 47 2.22 -12.16 10.20
N GLN A 48 1.14 -12.11 10.97
CA GLN A 48 1.25 -12.17 12.42
C GLN A 48 1.66 -13.60 12.77
N VAL A 49 2.87 -13.75 13.30
CA VAL A 49 3.26 -14.99 13.96
C VAL A 49 2.58 -14.97 15.32
N ASP A 50 1.50 -15.73 15.47
CA ASP A 50 0.97 -16.06 16.79
C ASP A 50 2.06 -16.83 17.53
N GLU A 51 2.79 -16.16 18.42
CA GLU A 51 3.58 -16.84 19.45
C GLU A 51 2.61 -17.49 20.45
N LYS A 52 1.97 -18.60 20.06
CA LYS A 52 1.45 -19.56 21.03
C LYS A 52 2.62 -20.43 21.50
N GLU A 53 3.49 -19.84 22.30
CA GLU A 53 4.27 -20.65 23.23
C GLU A 53 3.37 -21.00 24.42
N GLU A 54 3.35 -22.28 24.74
CA GLU A 54 2.57 -22.90 25.81
C GLU A 54 2.85 -22.22 27.17
N SER A 55 2.01 -21.27 27.57
CA SER A 55 1.86 -20.92 28.98
C SER A 55 0.46 -21.31 29.44
N ASN A 56 0.36 -22.53 29.96
CA ASN A 56 -0.65 -22.85 30.95
C ASN A 56 -0.40 -21.93 32.16
N ASP A 57 -1.11 -20.81 32.25
CA ASP A 57 -1.70 -20.43 33.53
C ASP A 57 -2.92 -19.52 33.34
N LEU A 58 -3.93 -19.81 34.13
CA LEU A 58 -5.26 -19.22 34.07
C LEU A 58 -5.24 -17.83 34.72
N THR A 59 -5.59 -16.78 33.97
CA THR A 59 -6.11 -15.55 34.58
C THR A 59 -7.23 -14.98 33.72
N ASP A 60 -8.47 -15.14 34.21
CA ASP A 60 -9.62 -14.34 33.81
C ASP A 60 -9.37 -12.89 34.22
N THR A 61 -9.08 -12.02 33.26
CA THR A 61 -9.16 -10.57 33.48
C THR A 61 -9.72 -9.96 32.21
N GLU A 62 -10.93 -9.43 32.34
CA GLU A 62 -11.62 -8.63 31.32
C GLU A 62 -10.85 -7.32 31.16
N GLU A 63 -9.95 -7.26 30.19
CA GLU A 63 -9.27 -6.03 29.80
C GLU A 63 -9.78 -5.56 28.43
N ASP A 64 -10.60 -4.52 28.51
CA ASP A 64 -10.91 -3.57 27.44
C ASP A 64 -9.62 -3.05 26.78
N ALA A 65 -9.67 -2.93 25.45
CA ALA A 65 -8.71 -2.24 24.58
C ALA A 65 -7.32 -2.86 24.43
N ASN A 66 -7.22 -3.94 23.64
CA ASN A 66 -6.05 -4.13 22.78
C ASN A 66 -6.51 -4.39 21.33
N PHE A 67 -6.81 -3.31 20.60
CA PHE A 67 -6.67 -3.36 19.15
C PHE A 67 -5.18 -3.61 18.90
N ASN A 68 -4.82 -4.88 18.72
CA ASN A 68 -3.45 -5.32 18.51
C ASN A 68 -2.92 -4.66 17.23
N GLU A 69 -2.32 -3.49 17.38
CA GLU A 69 -1.91 -2.58 16.31
C GLU A 69 -0.56 -3.02 15.70
N ALA A 70 -0.43 -4.33 15.45
CA ALA A 70 0.70 -4.90 14.73
C ALA A 70 0.30 -5.18 13.27
N TYR A 71 -0.21 -4.16 12.58
CA TYR A 71 -0.24 -4.18 11.11
C TYR A 71 1.17 -3.86 10.62
N THR A 72 2.05 -4.85 10.65
CA THR A 72 3.41 -4.69 10.10
C THR A 72 3.32 -4.36 8.61
N HIS A 73 3.93 -3.29 8.13
CA HIS A 73 3.72 -2.88 6.73
C HIS A 73 4.40 -3.84 5.73
N HIS A 74 4.10 -3.70 4.44
CA HIS A 74 4.77 -4.48 3.40
C HIS A 74 6.26 -4.11 3.32
N TYR A 75 7.03 -4.91 2.58
CA TYR A 75 8.45 -4.66 2.38
C TYR A 75 8.68 -3.29 1.71
N ASP A 76 9.54 -2.46 2.32
CA ASP A 76 9.90 -1.15 1.78
C ASP A 76 10.83 -1.29 0.58
N LEU A 77 10.33 -0.92 -0.60
CA LEU A 77 11.04 -0.99 -1.87
C LEU A 77 12.06 0.13 -2.05
N LYS A 78 12.11 1.14 -1.17
CA LYS A 78 12.93 2.34 -1.37
C LYS A 78 14.40 2.03 -1.60
N ASP A 79 15.00 1.22 -0.73
CA ASP A 79 16.43 0.88 -0.83
C ASP A 79 16.73 0.06 -2.08
N LEU A 80 15.84 -0.89 -2.41
CA LEU A 80 15.95 -1.69 -3.63
C LEU A 80 15.89 -0.80 -4.87
N ILE A 81 14.87 0.05 -4.98
CA ILE A 81 14.67 0.93 -6.12
C ILE A 81 15.85 1.90 -6.30
N THR A 82 16.32 2.48 -5.21
CA THR A 82 17.48 3.39 -5.23
C THR A 82 18.73 2.68 -5.78
N ALA A 83 18.84 1.38 -5.56
CA ALA A 83 19.97 0.57 -5.99
C ALA A 83 19.81 -0.02 -7.42
N LEU A 84 18.68 0.23 -8.09
CA LEU A 84 18.39 -0.18 -9.47
C LEU A 84 18.36 1.04 -10.42
N PRO A 85 19.53 1.51 -10.88
CA PRO A 85 19.65 2.78 -11.58
C PRO A 85 19.00 2.81 -12.97
N HIS A 86 18.69 1.65 -13.56
CA HIS A 86 18.09 1.56 -14.90
C HIS A 86 16.63 1.11 -14.89
N LEU A 87 15.97 1.12 -13.72
CA LEU A 87 14.57 0.74 -13.60
C LEU A 87 13.68 1.77 -14.31
N GLU A 88 12.92 1.30 -15.29
CA GLU A 88 12.05 2.08 -16.17
C GLU A 88 10.56 1.75 -15.94
N GLU A 89 10.25 0.53 -15.53
CA GLU A 89 8.87 0.04 -15.33
C GLU A 89 8.75 -0.69 -13.98
N LEU A 90 7.75 -0.32 -13.18
CA LEU A 90 7.45 -0.96 -11.89
C LEU A 90 5.96 -1.28 -11.82
N HIS A 91 5.63 -2.57 -11.85
CA HIS A 91 4.27 -3.07 -11.71
C HIS A 91 4.14 -3.81 -10.38
N LEU A 92 3.23 -3.35 -9.52
CA LEU A 92 3.01 -3.90 -8.19
C LEU A 92 1.54 -4.25 -7.99
N THR A 93 1.28 -5.43 -7.45
CA THR A 93 -0.04 -5.85 -6.97
C THR A 93 0.06 -6.25 -5.50
N TYR A 94 -0.50 -5.42 -4.61
CA TYR A 94 -0.61 -5.74 -3.18
C TYR A 94 -1.71 -6.77 -3.00
N GLY A 95 -1.35 -7.93 -2.44
CA GLY A 95 -2.30 -9.02 -2.28
C GLY A 95 -1.67 -10.39 -2.46
N VAL A 96 -2.46 -11.40 -2.14
CA VAL A 96 -2.09 -12.81 -2.25
C VAL A 96 -2.86 -13.46 -3.40
N LYS A 97 -2.14 -14.10 -4.32
CA LYS A 97 -2.78 -14.96 -5.34
C LYS A 97 -3.01 -16.34 -4.76
N SER A 98 -4.15 -16.94 -5.12
CA SER A 98 -4.46 -18.34 -4.80
C SER A 98 -4.44 -18.70 -3.30
N CYS A 99 -4.95 -17.81 -2.43
CA CYS A 99 -5.06 -18.06 -0.99
C CYS A 99 -6.02 -19.22 -0.60
N GLY A 100 -6.74 -19.79 -1.57
CA GLY A 100 -7.61 -20.95 -1.36
C GLY A 100 -8.70 -20.65 -0.34
N MET A 101 -8.87 -21.55 0.65
CA MET A 101 -9.85 -21.41 1.73
C MET A 101 -9.37 -20.51 2.88
N ASN A 102 -8.08 -20.12 2.93
CA ASN A 102 -7.52 -19.22 3.94
C ASN A 102 -7.66 -17.75 3.50
N PHE A 103 -8.81 -17.40 2.92
CA PHE A 103 -9.08 -16.04 2.45
C PHE A 103 -9.42 -15.14 3.63
N GLU A 104 -8.69 -14.04 3.75
CA GLU A 104 -9.05 -12.92 4.61
C GLU A 104 -8.95 -11.60 3.84
N TRP A 105 -9.88 -10.67 4.08
CA TRP A 105 -9.86 -9.34 3.46
C TRP A 105 -8.59 -8.56 3.79
N SER A 106 -8.03 -8.80 4.98
CA SER A 106 -6.75 -8.27 5.46
C SER A 106 -5.58 -8.57 4.50
N LEU A 107 -5.65 -9.66 3.72
CA LEU A 107 -4.58 -10.04 2.80
C LEU A 107 -4.40 -9.08 1.62
N PHE A 108 -5.39 -8.22 1.37
CA PHE A 108 -5.37 -7.20 0.33
C PHE A 108 -5.27 -5.78 0.91
N ASN A 109 -5.03 -5.64 2.22
CA ASN A 109 -4.93 -4.33 2.85
C ASN A 109 -3.71 -3.58 2.30
N PHE A 110 -3.95 -2.34 1.88
CA PHE A 110 -2.92 -1.38 1.55
C PHE A 110 -2.98 -0.23 2.56
N THR A 111 -1.98 -0.16 3.43
CA THR A 111 -1.97 0.77 4.58
C THR A 111 -1.47 2.15 4.18
N GLU A 112 -1.69 3.16 5.05
CA GLU A 112 -1.16 4.50 4.83
C GLU A 112 0.38 4.51 4.76
N GLN A 113 1.05 3.70 5.58
CA GLN A 113 2.51 3.57 5.55
C GLN A 113 3.01 2.87 4.27
N ASP A 114 2.26 1.91 3.72
CA ASP A 114 2.59 1.34 2.40
C ASP A 114 2.53 2.42 1.31
N CYS A 115 1.57 3.34 1.41
CA CYS A 115 1.47 4.50 0.52
C CYS A 115 2.69 5.42 0.65
N PHE A 116 3.11 5.76 1.88
CA PHE A 116 4.30 6.58 2.10
C PHE A 116 5.58 5.90 1.60
N SER A 117 5.73 4.61 1.86
CA SER A 117 6.90 3.83 1.45
C SER A 117 6.99 3.73 -0.08
N LEU A 118 5.87 3.42 -0.74
CA LEU A 118 5.80 3.40 -2.20
C LEU A 118 6.08 4.78 -2.80
N ALA A 119 5.50 5.84 -2.25
CA ALA A 119 5.74 7.20 -2.72
C ALA A 119 7.23 7.61 -2.56
N ALA A 120 7.86 7.24 -1.46
CA ALA A 120 9.29 7.46 -1.25
C ALA A 120 10.13 6.68 -2.25
N ALA A 121 9.77 5.42 -2.53
CA ALA A 121 10.48 4.56 -3.46
C ALA A 121 10.37 5.06 -4.91
N VAL A 122 9.16 5.39 -5.36
CA VAL A 122 8.91 5.95 -6.72
C VAL A 122 9.64 7.29 -6.91
N LYS A 123 9.74 8.14 -5.88
CA LYS A 123 10.53 9.38 -5.96
C LYS A 123 12.01 9.15 -6.24
N MET A 124 12.56 7.99 -5.88
CA MET A 124 13.96 7.63 -6.14
C MET A 124 14.14 6.97 -7.52
N CYS A 125 13.06 6.66 -8.24
CA CYS A 125 13.13 6.19 -9.63
C CYS A 125 13.27 7.37 -10.60
N HIS A 126 14.51 7.67 -10.98
CA HIS A 126 14.81 8.75 -11.94
C HIS A 126 14.46 8.40 -13.40
N ASN A 127 14.25 7.12 -13.71
CA ASN A 127 14.09 6.62 -15.08
C ASN A 127 12.71 6.02 -15.37
N LEU A 128 11.74 6.17 -14.45
CA LEU A 128 10.40 5.57 -14.64
C LEU A 128 9.71 6.21 -15.85
N LYS A 129 9.64 5.47 -16.95
CA LYS A 129 8.98 5.95 -18.18
C LYS A 129 7.48 5.99 -17.93
N ASP A 130 6.84 7.10 -18.27
CA ASP A 130 5.41 7.32 -18.03
C ASP A 130 4.99 7.21 -16.54
N GLY A 131 5.91 7.40 -15.58
CA GLY A 131 5.58 7.31 -14.15
C GLY A 131 4.45 8.24 -13.72
N GLY A 132 4.31 9.38 -14.39
CA GLY A 132 3.14 10.24 -14.29
C GLY A 132 1.83 9.52 -14.65
N LYS A 133 1.77 8.84 -15.81
CA LYS A 133 0.52 8.22 -16.30
C LYS A 133 0.11 7.04 -15.43
N GLN A 134 1.07 6.24 -14.99
CA GLN A 134 0.81 5.12 -14.07
C GLN A 134 0.31 5.64 -12.72
N LEU A 135 0.92 6.72 -12.21
CA LEU A 135 0.45 7.38 -11.00
C LEU A 135 -0.97 7.93 -11.17
N LEU A 136 -1.26 8.58 -12.31
CA LEU A 136 -2.60 9.06 -12.63
C LEU A 136 -3.64 7.92 -12.66
N GLU A 137 -3.31 6.79 -13.30
CA GLU A 137 -4.20 5.61 -13.38
C GLU A 137 -4.44 5.00 -11.99
N GLY A 138 -3.40 4.87 -11.17
CA GLY A 138 -3.52 4.41 -9.78
C GLY A 138 -4.34 5.37 -8.91
N LEU A 139 -4.26 6.67 -9.17
CA LEU A 139 -5.02 7.69 -8.44
C LEU A 139 -6.45 7.85 -8.93
N ALA A 140 -6.79 7.42 -10.15
CA ALA A 140 -8.13 7.61 -10.74
C ALA A 140 -9.26 7.04 -9.88
N ASN A 141 -9.00 5.97 -9.10
CA ASN A 141 -9.96 5.37 -8.18
C ASN A 141 -9.75 5.76 -6.71
N ASN A 142 -8.69 6.51 -6.39
CA ASN A 142 -8.38 6.92 -5.04
C ASN A 142 -9.26 8.10 -4.60
N LYS A 143 -10.01 7.92 -3.51
CA LYS A 143 -10.91 8.94 -2.93
C LYS A 143 -10.41 9.56 -1.62
N THR A 144 -9.24 9.13 -1.14
CA THR A 144 -8.78 9.40 0.24
C THR A 144 -7.53 10.27 0.29
N LEU A 145 -6.72 10.25 -0.78
CA LEU A 145 -5.48 11.02 -0.86
C LEU A 145 -5.80 12.51 -1.07
N THR A 146 -5.52 13.33 -0.05
CA THR A 146 -5.84 14.77 -0.04
C THR A 146 -4.62 15.67 -0.24
N LYS A 147 -3.41 15.09 -0.24
CA LYS A 147 -2.14 15.79 -0.48
C LYS A 147 -1.19 14.89 -1.25
N LEU A 148 -0.58 15.43 -2.29
CA LEU A 148 0.45 14.77 -3.07
C LEU A 148 1.39 15.84 -3.63
N ASP A 149 2.70 15.67 -3.41
CA ASP A 149 3.72 16.60 -3.87
C ASP A 149 4.57 15.96 -4.97
N LEU A 150 4.48 16.53 -6.17
CA LEU A 150 5.18 16.10 -7.38
C LEU A 150 6.26 17.09 -7.83
N ARG A 151 6.64 18.06 -6.97
CA ARG A 151 7.76 18.96 -7.29
C ARG A 151 9.03 18.14 -7.50
N HIS A 152 9.81 18.52 -8.52
CA HIS A 152 11.04 17.83 -8.94
C HIS A 152 10.84 16.39 -9.44
N THR A 153 9.62 16.03 -9.87
CA THR A 153 9.38 14.78 -10.61
C THR A 153 9.22 15.07 -12.10
N GLU A 154 9.71 14.17 -12.95
CA GLU A 154 9.64 14.29 -14.41
C GLU A 154 8.27 13.82 -14.93
N VAL A 155 7.22 14.46 -14.43
CA VAL A 155 5.83 14.19 -14.81
C VAL A 155 5.40 15.17 -15.90
N GLU A 156 4.81 14.63 -16.97
CA GLU A 156 4.26 15.43 -18.07
C GLU A 156 3.20 16.42 -17.54
N GLN A 157 3.19 17.66 -18.04
CA GLN A 157 2.34 18.74 -17.49
C GLN A 157 0.86 18.36 -17.43
N GLU A 158 0.34 17.75 -18.48
CA GLU A 158 -1.06 17.31 -18.56
C GLU A 158 -1.38 16.27 -17.49
N THR A 159 -0.46 15.32 -17.29
CA THR A 159 -0.60 14.28 -16.29
C THR A 159 -0.53 14.84 -14.86
N GLY A 160 0.39 15.76 -14.60
CA GLY A 160 0.50 16.44 -13.32
C GLY A 160 -0.76 17.26 -12.99
N PHE A 161 -1.38 17.87 -14.00
CA PHE A 161 -2.64 18.60 -13.85
C PHE A 161 -3.79 17.68 -13.44
N LEU A 162 -3.94 16.52 -14.09
CA LEU A 162 -5.00 15.56 -13.77
C LEU A 162 -4.83 14.97 -12.37
N ILE A 163 -3.60 14.66 -11.97
CA ILE A 163 -3.29 14.20 -10.62
C ILE A 163 -3.67 15.27 -9.59
N HIS A 164 -3.34 16.53 -9.84
CA HIS A 164 -3.73 17.63 -8.96
C HIS A 164 -5.25 17.76 -8.82
N GLN A 165 -6.01 17.60 -9.92
CA GLN A 165 -7.48 17.63 -9.88
C GLN A 165 -8.06 16.53 -8.98
N ILE A 166 -7.55 15.30 -9.08
CA ILE A 166 -7.99 14.18 -8.24
C ILE A 166 -7.75 14.49 -6.76
N VAL A 167 -6.53 14.92 -6.42
CA VAL A 167 -6.15 15.22 -5.03
C VAL A 167 -6.93 16.41 -4.46
N TRP A 168 -7.19 17.42 -5.28
CA TRP A 168 -8.02 18.57 -4.91
C TRP A 168 -9.48 18.17 -4.67
N ALA A 169 -10.08 17.36 -5.55
CA ALA A 169 -11.43 16.85 -5.38
C ALA A 169 -11.59 16.02 -4.10
N ASN A 170 -10.60 15.18 -3.78
CA ASN A 170 -10.57 14.41 -2.53
C ASN A 170 -10.51 15.33 -1.30
N ARG A 171 -9.73 16.42 -1.36
CA ARG A 171 -9.63 17.41 -0.27
C ARG A 171 -10.94 18.16 -0.04
N GLU A 172 -11.63 18.55 -1.11
CA GLU A 172 -12.94 19.21 -1.05
C GLU A 172 -14.02 18.26 -0.49
N ALA A 173 -14.02 17.00 -0.93
CA ALA A 173 -14.91 15.97 -0.40
C ALA A 173 -14.66 15.72 1.10
N CYS A 174 -13.40 15.62 1.53
CA CYS A 174 -13.05 15.51 2.94
C CYS A 174 -13.49 16.73 3.77
N SER A 175 -13.43 17.93 3.18
CA SER A 175 -13.82 19.18 3.86
C SER A 175 -15.36 19.34 3.98
N SER A 176 -16.11 18.76 3.04
CA SER A 176 -17.59 18.79 3.04
C SER A 176 -18.24 17.70 3.91
N VAL A 177 -17.53 16.60 4.21
CA VAL A 177 -18.02 15.57 5.14
C VAL A 177 -17.99 16.05 6.60
N GLN A 178 -17.16 17.04 6.94
CA GLN A 178 -17.05 17.58 8.30
C GLN A 178 -18.21 18.54 8.70
N THR A 179 -19.06 18.99 7.77
CA THR A 179 -20.04 20.07 8.03
C THR A 179 -21.51 19.64 8.18
N CYS A 180 -21.83 18.35 8.23
CA CYS A 180 -23.21 17.90 8.49
C CYS A 180 -23.43 17.43 9.94
N PRO A 181 -24.01 18.24 10.85
CA PRO A 181 -24.58 17.70 12.08
C PRO A 181 -25.81 16.86 11.72
N LYS A 182 -25.85 15.62 12.22
CA LYS A 182 -26.99 14.70 12.08
C LYS A 182 -28.27 15.38 12.60
N GLN A 183 -29.20 15.73 11.73
CA GLN A 183 -30.59 15.86 12.14
C GLN A 183 -31.18 14.46 12.21
N SER A 184 -31.41 13.99 13.43
CA SER A 184 -32.12 12.76 13.71
C SER A 184 -33.55 12.85 13.16
N LEU A 185 -33.85 12.02 12.16
CA LEU A 185 -35.22 11.61 11.88
C LEU A 185 -35.68 10.69 13.02
N THR A 186 -36.75 11.09 13.71
CA THR A 186 -37.66 10.13 14.34
C THR A 186 -39.06 10.44 13.83
N ALA A 187 -39.58 9.57 12.95
CA ALA A 187 -40.94 9.61 12.46
C ALA A 187 -41.81 8.58 13.22
N GLY A 188 -42.83 9.11 13.91
CA GLY A 188 -44.15 8.49 14.18
C GLY A 188 -44.28 7.41 15.26
N PRO A 189 -45.51 7.03 15.67
CA PRO A 189 -46.83 7.44 15.13
C PRO A 189 -47.92 7.84 16.17
N HIS A 190 -49.02 8.36 15.63
CA HIS A 190 -50.41 8.47 16.13
C HIS A 190 -50.78 7.92 17.52
N SER A 191 -51.56 8.71 18.28
CA SER A 191 -52.92 8.30 18.68
C SER A 191 -53.76 9.47 19.20
N SER A 192 -54.98 9.57 18.65
CA SER A 192 -56.10 10.38 19.16
C SER A 192 -56.81 9.65 20.30
N GLN A 193 -57.73 10.38 20.96
CA GLN A 193 -58.69 9.99 22.03
C GLN A 193 -58.15 10.31 23.43
N VAL A 194 -58.87 11.00 24.33
CA VAL A 194 -60.29 11.39 24.45
C VAL A 194 -60.35 12.78 25.07
#